data_AF-A0A2E5K3V5-F1
#
_entry.id   AF-A0A2E5K3V5-F1
#
_cell.length_a   1.000
_cell.length_b   1.000
_cell.length_c   1.000
_cell.angle_alpha   90.00
_cell.angle_beta   90.00
_cell.angle_gamma   90.00
#
_symmetry.space_group_name_H-M   'P 1'
#
loop_
_entity.id
_entity.type
_entity.pdbx_description
1 polymer ?
#
loop_
_entity_poly.entity_id
_entity_poly.type
_entity_poly.pdbx_seq_one_letter_code
_entity_poly.pdbx_strand_id
1 'polypeptide(L)'
;MEDSIKPSLLEAALGKQKALVLGIGGGGDVIQGIPVARLLKQIGLETVYLGGVACSWWTPDGNPLSETWGTAVMGPTLYDVNELSPSHYLAPHIVQVAKDTSLNGRLPCEASLADTLPGDIIYIAGLTGGAQGLADGLNKLVAQEGIDLIVGVDIGSDTFFDGKNTMPAKTSLVDFISMGAILEQKCPIFYGVAGYGADGEMPLDELDERVQRVMTAGGYLGAHGLTQGDVAEMETACELYGDPVEPISWRAAKGEHGWNNVWTHGPWGTAVKVTPLAAVMLFFDPKTLAEKNSHGIIAIQRSTSLAEAEAIFKEELSQYPESKLHPTIEFFQKE
;
A
#
# COMPACT_ATOMS: atom_id res chain seq x y z
N MET A 1 1.53 -16.77 30.47
CA MET A 1 0.39 -16.07 29.86
C MET A 1 -0.11 -17.00 28.79
N GLU A 2 -1.39 -17.33 28.80
CA GLU A 2 -1.99 -18.08 27.70
C GLU A 2 -1.98 -17.12 26.50
N ASP A 3 -0.99 -17.26 25.61
CA ASP A 3 -1.00 -16.52 24.36
C ASP A 3 -2.21 -17.02 23.57
N SER A 4 -3.29 -16.24 23.60
CA SER A 4 -4.50 -16.55 22.84
C SER A 4 -4.12 -16.65 21.38
N ILE A 5 -4.47 -17.76 20.75
CA ILE A 5 -4.27 -17.99 19.31
C ILE A 5 -4.86 -16.79 18.55
N LYS A 6 -4.04 -16.09 17.77
CA LYS A 6 -4.50 -14.98 16.93
C LYS A 6 -5.28 -15.56 15.74
N PRO A 7 -6.49 -15.06 15.45
CA PRO A 7 -7.26 -15.55 14.31
C PRO A 7 -6.61 -15.13 12.99
N SER A 8 -6.75 -15.96 11.98
CA SER A 8 -6.49 -15.57 10.59
C SER A 8 -7.46 -14.48 10.12
N LEU A 9 -7.14 -13.82 9.00
CA LEU A 9 -8.05 -12.84 8.38
C LEU A 9 -9.45 -13.45 8.15
N LEU A 10 -9.50 -14.68 7.61
CA LEU A 10 -10.76 -15.37 7.32
C LEU A 10 -11.57 -15.64 8.60
N GLU A 11 -10.94 -16.17 9.63
CA GLU A 11 -11.61 -16.45 10.91
C GLU A 11 -12.16 -15.17 11.56
N ALA A 12 -11.42 -14.06 11.48
CA ALA A 12 -11.85 -12.78 12.02
C ALA A 12 -12.97 -12.11 11.20
N ALA A 13 -13.00 -12.34 9.89
CA ALA A 13 -13.98 -11.76 8.98
C ALA A 13 -15.31 -12.55 8.93
N LEU A 14 -15.32 -13.82 9.31
CA LEU A 14 -16.55 -14.62 9.34
C LEU A 14 -17.62 -13.98 10.25
N GLY A 15 -18.81 -13.78 9.70
CA GLY A 15 -19.95 -13.16 10.40
C GLY A 15 -19.86 -11.64 10.56
N LYS A 16 -18.83 -11.00 10.00
CA LYS A 16 -18.72 -9.54 9.91
C LYS A 16 -19.50 -9.00 8.72
N GLN A 17 -19.80 -7.71 8.75
CA GLN A 17 -20.63 -7.05 7.74
C GLN A 17 -19.83 -6.04 6.92
N LYS A 18 -18.90 -5.32 7.56
CA LYS A 18 -18.21 -4.21 6.93
C LYS A 18 -16.70 -4.27 7.15
N ALA A 19 -15.94 -4.02 6.08
CA ALA A 19 -14.49 -3.93 6.15
C ALA A 19 -13.98 -2.70 5.42
N LEU A 20 -12.79 -2.25 5.82
CA LEU A 20 -12.02 -1.24 5.11
C LEU A 20 -10.68 -1.83 4.67
N VAL A 21 -10.39 -1.71 3.38
CA VAL A 21 -9.16 -2.15 2.74
C VAL A 21 -8.42 -0.93 2.24
N LEU A 22 -7.19 -0.73 2.72
CA LEU A 22 -6.36 0.45 2.46
C LEU A 22 -5.04 0.02 1.79
N GLY A 23 -4.79 0.46 0.56
CA GLY A 23 -3.45 0.46 -0.03
C GLY A 23 -2.56 1.47 0.71
N ILE A 24 -1.42 1.03 1.25
CA ILE A 24 -0.71 1.81 2.29
C ILE A 24 0.49 2.65 1.81
N GLY A 25 1.12 2.33 0.68
CA GLY A 25 2.30 2.99 0.10
C GLY A 25 2.01 3.97 -1.05
N GLY A 26 0.82 3.87 -1.63
CA GLY A 26 0.36 4.75 -2.73
C GLY A 26 0.79 4.21 -4.09
N GLY A 27 0.72 5.03 -5.14
CA GLY A 27 1.20 4.62 -6.48
C GLY A 27 0.38 3.59 -7.24
N GLY A 28 -0.26 2.65 -6.57
CA GLY A 28 -0.98 1.57 -7.20
C GLY A 28 -1.64 0.59 -6.21
N ASP A 29 -1.20 0.56 -4.95
CA ASP A 29 -1.54 -0.47 -3.96
C ASP A 29 -3.03 -0.76 -3.77
N VAL A 30 -3.92 0.19 -4.10
CA VAL A 30 -5.37 -0.07 -4.15
C VAL A 30 -5.71 -1.25 -5.06
N ILE A 31 -4.91 -1.53 -6.09
CA ILE A 31 -5.00 -2.70 -6.97
C ILE A 31 -4.72 -3.99 -6.19
N GLN A 32 -3.76 -4.00 -5.26
CA GLN A 32 -3.56 -5.14 -4.35
C GLN A 32 -4.69 -5.30 -3.32
N GLY A 33 -5.57 -4.31 -3.19
CA GLY A 33 -6.80 -4.46 -2.41
C GLY A 33 -7.89 -5.26 -3.13
N ILE A 34 -7.79 -5.46 -4.46
CA ILE A 34 -8.78 -6.21 -5.24
C ILE A 34 -8.97 -7.65 -4.71
N PRO A 35 -7.92 -8.48 -4.54
CA PRO A 35 -8.10 -9.85 -4.03
C PRO A 35 -8.71 -9.88 -2.63
N VAL A 36 -8.36 -8.93 -1.76
CA VAL A 36 -8.89 -8.84 -0.39
C VAL A 36 -10.37 -8.48 -0.40
N ALA A 37 -10.74 -7.42 -1.13
CA ALA A 37 -12.13 -6.97 -1.22
C ALA A 37 -13.03 -8.06 -1.80
N ARG A 38 -12.56 -8.77 -2.83
CA ARG A 38 -13.27 -9.91 -3.42
C ARG A 38 -13.42 -11.07 -2.43
N LEU A 39 -12.35 -11.44 -1.75
CA LEU A 39 -12.37 -12.49 -0.73
C LEU A 39 -13.40 -12.17 0.37
N LEU A 40 -13.37 -10.95 0.89
CA LEU A 40 -14.28 -10.47 1.93
C LEU A 40 -15.74 -10.50 1.46
N LYS A 41 -16.03 -10.06 0.22
CA LYS A 41 -17.37 -10.18 -0.37
C LYS A 41 -17.81 -11.64 -0.56
N GLN A 42 -16.91 -12.51 -1.01
CA GLN A 42 -17.20 -13.94 -1.21
C GLN A 42 -17.56 -14.67 0.09
N ILE A 43 -16.99 -14.26 1.23
CA ILE A 43 -17.31 -14.83 2.54
C ILE A 43 -18.51 -14.15 3.23
N GLY A 44 -19.13 -13.18 2.57
CA GLY A 44 -20.44 -12.64 2.96
C GLY A 44 -20.43 -11.25 3.60
N LEU A 45 -19.34 -10.47 3.50
CA LEU A 45 -19.39 -9.06 3.92
C LEU A 45 -20.28 -8.27 2.95
N GLU A 46 -21.16 -7.44 3.52
CA GLU A 46 -22.12 -6.63 2.78
C GLU A 46 -21.51 -5.34 2.21
N THR A 47 -20.51 -4.77 2.88
CA THR A 47 -19.87 -3.52 2.45
C THR A 47 -18.36 -3.57 2.60
N VAL A 48 -17.65 -3.24 1.53
CA VAL A 48 -16.19 -3.07 1.54
C VAL A 48 -15.85 -1.66 1.07
N TYR A 49 -15.18 -0.91 1.95
CA TYR A 49 -14.49 0.32 1.58
C TYR A 49 -13.13 -0.10 1.01
N LEU A 50 -12.81 0.36 -0.20
CA LEU A 50 -11.53 0.05 -0.85
C LEU A 50 -10.90 1.34 -1.33
N GLY A 51 -9.70 1.64 -0.85
CA GLY A 51 -9.02 2.88 -1.19
C GLY A 51 -7.53 2.78 -1.00
N GLY A 52 -6.85 3.89 -1.26
CA GLY A 52 -5.43 4.06 -0.99
C GLY A 52 -5.18 5.37 -0.26
N VAL A 53 -3.95 5.84 -0.36
CA VAL A 53 -3.49 7.05 0.31
C VAL A 53 -3.19 8.16 -0.68
N ALA A 54 -3.18 9.40 -0.22
CA ALA A 54 -2.94 10.61 -1.01
C ALA A 54 -1.46 10.75 -1.43
N CYS A 55 -0.99 9.78 -2.19
CA CYS A 55 0.37 9.59 -2.67
C CYS A 55 0.30 8.97 -4.07
N SER A 56 0.76 9.71 -5.07
CA SER A 56 0.81 9.21 -6.44
C SER A 56 2.18 9.40 -7.07
N TRP A 57 2.72 8.33 -7.64
CA TRP A 57 3.98 8.34 -8.37
C TRP A 57 3.69 8.84 -9.78
N TRP A 58 3.94 10.12 -10.02
CA TRP A 58 3.52 10.77 -11.27
C TRP A 58 4.64 11.51 -11.97
N THR A 59 4.56 11.45 -13.30
CA THR A 59 5.12 12.45 -14.18
C THR A 59 4.38 13.80 -14.05
N PRO A 60 4.92 14.92 -14.57
CA PRO A 60 4.22 16.22 -14.50
C PRO A 60 2.80 16.22 -15.09
N ASP A 61 2.56 15.36 -16.08
CA ASP A 61 1.28 15.14 -16.75
C ASP A 61 0.34 14.16 -16.03
N GLY A 62 0.77 13.56 -14.91
CA GLY A 62 -0.07 12.71 -14.05
C GLY A 62 -0.10 11.23 -14.43
N ASN A 63 0.91 10.75 -15.16
CA ASN A 63 1.04 9.34 -15.52
C ASN A 63 2.04 8.62 -14.62
N PRO A 64 1.83 7.32 -14.31
CA PRO A 64 2.76 6.54 -13.49
C PRO A 64 4.09 6.25 -14.19
N LEU A 65 4.11 6.29 -15.52
CA LEU A 65 5.29 6.09 -16.35
C LEU A 65 5.44 7.23 -17.35
N SER A 66 6.70 7.59 -17.64
CA SER A 66 7.00 8.58 -18.68
C SER A 66 7.06 7.92 -20.05
N GLU A 67 6.43 8.57 -21.03
CA GLU A 67 6.62 8.24 -22.45
C GLU A 67 7.99 8.72 -22.98
N THR A 68 8.68 9.59 -22.23
CA THR A 68 10.01 10.08 -22.61
C THR A 68 11.08 9.10 -22.17
N TRP A 69 11.84 8.57 -23.14
CA TRP A 69 12.93 7.64 -22.84
C TRP A 69 13.98 8.28 -21.93
N GLY A 70 14.36 7.55 -20.89
CA GLY A 70 15.34 8.01 -19.90
C GLY A 70 14.79 9.00 -18.88
N THR A 71 13.46 9.15 -18.79
CA THR A 71 12.81 9.84 -17.69
C THR A 71 12.27 8.82 -16.69
N ALA A 72 12.61 8.97 -15.41
CA ALA A 72 12.07 8.15 -14.34
C ALA A 72 11.28 8.99 -13.34
N VAL A 73 10.18 8.42 -12.82
CA VAL A 73 9.52 8.94 -11.63
C VAL A 73 10.37 8.53 -10.43
N MET A 74 10.82 9.52 -9.66
CA MET A 74 11.78 9.35 -8.57
C MET A 74 11.22 9.73 -7.21
N GLY A 75 10.15 10.52 -7.17
CA GLY A 75 9.49 10.93 -5.94
C GLY A 75 7.97 10.97 -6.12
N PRO A 76 7.21 10.64 -5.08
CA PRO A 76 5.76 10.73 -5.14
C PRO A 76 5.29 12.17 -5.06
N THR A 77 4.12 12.42 -5.66
CA THR A 77 3.29 13.59 -5.36
C THR A 77 2.42 13.23 -4.17
N LEU A 78 2.74 13.74 -2.98
CA LEU A 78 1.80 13.77 -1.86
C LEU A 78 0.94 15.02 -1.94
N TYR A 79 -0.34 14.89 -1.62
CA TYR A 79 -1.31 15.98 -1.75
C TYR A 79 -2.31 15.99 -0.60
N ASP A 80 -2.96 17.15 -0.38
CA ASP A 80 -4.10 17.22 0.52
C ASP A 80 -5.35 16.69 -0.20
N VAL A 81 -6.05 15.75 0.43
CA VAL A 81 -7.32 15.20 -0.09
C VAL A 81 -8.38 16.28 -0.29
N ASN A 82 -8.27 17.42 0.40
CA ASN A 82 -9.16 18.56 0.23
C ASN A 82 -9.01 19.26 -1.14
N GLU A 83 -7.90 19.02 -1.85
CA GLU A 83 -7.65 19.56 -3.19
C GLU A 83 -8.29 18.70 -4.30
N LEU A 84 -8.79 17.51 -3.95
CA LEU A 84 -9.46 16.61 -4.90
C LEU A 84 -10.87 17.11 -5.22
N SER A 85 -11.21 17.16 -6.51
CA SER A 85 -12.52 17.61 -6.96
C SER A 85 -12.98 16.88 -8.23
N PRO A 86 -14.28 16.49 -8.32
CA PRO A 86 -15.25 16.45 -7.22
C PRO A 86 -14.87 15.37 -6.19
N SER A 87 -15.19 15.57 -4.91
CA SER A 87 -14.99 14.57 -3.85
C SER A 87 -16.07 14.71 -2.78
N HIS A 88 -16.28 13.65 -1.99
CA HIS A 88 -17.22 13.66 -0.87
C HIS A 88 -16.52 13.31 0.45
N TYR A 89 -16.63 14.15 1.47
CA TYR A 89 -16.02 13.89 2.76
C TYR A 89 -16.67 12.71 3.47
N LEU A 90 -15.86 11.72 3.84
CA LEU A 90 -16.28 10.61 4.70
C LEU A 90 -15.88 10.89 6.16
N ALA A 91 -14.63 11.31 6.37
CA ALA A 91 -14.07 11.64 7.68
C ALA A 91 -12.94 12.67 7.52
N PRO A 92 -12.41 13.28 8.60
CA PRO A 92 -11.19 14.08 8.52
C PRO A 92 -10.09 13.29 7.81
N HIS A 93 -9.42 13.93 6.85
CA HIS A 93 -8.41 13.30 6.00
C HIS A 93 -8.91 12.12 5.14
N ILE A 94 -10.22 11.86 4.99
CA ILE A 94 -10.71 10.76 4.15
C ILE A 94 -11.85 11.23 3.27
N VAL A 95 -11.69 11.12 1.96
CA VAL A 95 -12.69 11.49 0.97
C VAL A 95 -13.04 10.30 0.09
N GLN A 96 -14.33 10.14 -0.21
CA GLN A 96 -14.81 9.29 -1.28
C GLN A 96 -14.52 9.95 -2.63
N VAL A 97 -14.09 9.14 -3.57
CA VAL A 97 -13.74 9.55 -4.93
C VAL A 97 -14.55 8.76 -5.97
N ALA A 98 -14.65 9.33 -7.16
CA ALA A 98 -15.27 8.74 -8.33
C ALA A 98 -14.35 8.92 -9.54
N LYS A 99 -14.73 8.37 -10.69
CA LYS A 99 -13.88 8.39 -11.90
C LYS A 99 -13.48 9.75 -12.44
N ASP A 100 -14.22 10.80 -12.07
CA ASP A 100 -13.96 12.18 -12.48
C ASP A 100 -13.24 12.99 -11.40
N THR A 101 -13.00 12.40 -10.21
CA THR A 101 -12.22 13.03 -9.14
C THR A 101 -10.77 13.20 -9.57
N SER A 102 -10.27 14.43 -9.57
CA SER A 102 -8.90 14.73 -9.98
C SER A 102 -8.21 15.72 -9.03
N LEU A 103 -6.87 15.70 -9.05
CA LEU A 103 -6.01 16.72 -8.49
C LEU A 103 -5.48 17.60 -9.63
N ASN A 104 -6.09 18.77 -9.83
CA ASN A 104 -5.70 19.71 -10.89
C ASN A 104 -5.64 19.05 -12.28
N GLY A 105 -6.61 18.18 -12.59
CA GLY A 105 -6.70 17.46 -13.87
C GLY A 105 -5.91 16.15 -13.95
N ARG A 106 -5.13 15.79 -12.93
CA ARG A 106 -4.45 14.49 -12.81
C ARG A 106 -5.34 13.52 -12.02
N LEU A 107 -5.47 12.29 -12.49
CA LEU A 107 -6.36 11.28 -11.89
C LEU A 107 -5.58 10.34 -10.96
N PRO A 108 -5.84 10.35 -9.63
CA PRO A 108 -5.36 9.32 -8.72
C PRO A 108 -5.72 7.91 -9.19
N CYS A 109 -4.92 6.91 -8.81
CA CYS A 109 -5.18 5.51 -9.14
C CYS A 109 -6.59 5.09 -8.72
N GLU A 110 -6.98 5.41 -7.48
CA GLU A 110 -8.29 5.11 -6.90
C GLU A 110 -9.43 5.72 -7.71
N ALA A 111 -9.27 6.97 -8.15
CA ALA A 111 -10.24 7.63 -9.00
C ALA A 111 -10.30 6.98 -10.38
N SER A 112 -9.15 6.77 -11.03
CA SER A 112 -9.06 6.17 -12.37
C SER A 112 -9.70 4.77 -12.45
N LEU A 113 -9.70 4.05 -11.32
CA LEU A 113 -10.23 2.70 -11.21
C LEU A 113 -11.58 2.62 -10.49
N ALA A 114 -12.21 3.75 -10.14
CA ALA A 114 -13.37 3.77 -9.26
C ALA A 114 -14.57 2.92 -9.76
N ASP A 115 -14.75 2.82 -11.08
CA ASP A 115 -15.81 2.01 -11.71
C ASP A 115 -15.42 0.52 -11.87
N THR A 116 -14.15 0.17 -11.67
CA THR A 116 -13.59 -1.19 -11.87
C THR A 116 -13.25 -1.89 -10.56
N LEU A 117 -12.90 -1.13 -9.52
CA LEU A 117 -12.58 -1.68 -8.21
C LEU A 117 -13.80 -2.39 -7.59
N PRO A 118 -13.62 -3.54 -6.93
CA PRO A 118 -14.71 -4.33 -6.37
C PRO A 118 -15.29 -3.76 -5.06
N GLY A 119 -14.82 -2.59 -4.60
CA GLY A 119 -15.31 -1.92 -3.40
C GLY A 119 -16.67 -1.26 -3.61
N ASP A 120 -17.46 -1.13 -2.54
CA ASP A 120 -18.74 -0.41 -2.57
C ASP A 120 -18.55 1.10 -2.40
N ILE A 121 -17.47 1.48 -1.69
CA ILE A 121 -17.03 2.86 -1.50
C ILE A 121 -15.55 2.94 -1.87
N ILE A 122 -15.23 3.79 -2.83
CA ILE A 122 -13.86 4.06 -3.25
C ILE A 122 -13.38 5.36 -2.61
N TYR A 123 -12.24 5.33 -1.92
CA TYR A 123 -11.78 6.47 -1.12
C TYR A 123 -10.28 6.72 -1.25
N ILE A 124 -9.86 7.93 -0.85
CA ILE A 124 -8.46 8.30 -0.68
C ILE A 124 -8.27 8.87 0.73
N ALA A 125 -7.25 8.38 1.43
CA ALA A 125 -6.87 8.81 2.77
C ALA A 125 -5.64 9.72 2.75
N GLY A 126 -5.74 10.87 3.40
CA GLY A 126 -4.72 11.92 3.44
C GLY A 126 -3.64 11.66 4.49
N LEU A 127 -2.42 12.04 4.14
CA LEU A 127 -1.22 11.85 4.98
C LEU A 127 -0.71 13.16 5.59
N THR A 128 -1.33 14.30 5.25
CA THR A 128 -0.88 15.64 5.65
C THR A 128 -0.87 15.85 7.17
N GLY A 129 -1.77 15.17 7.89
CA GLY A 129 -1.83 15.14 9.36
C GLY A 129 -0.90 14.13 10.03
N GLY A 130 0.05 13.53 9.29
CA GLY A 130 0.90 12.45 9.81
C GLY A 130 0.10 11.21 10.19
N ALA A 131 0.74 10.32 10.96
CA ALA A 131 0.11 9.07 11.38
C ALA A 131 -1.08 9.31 12.32
N GLN A 132 -1.00 10.29 13.23
CA GLN A 132 -2.10 10.60 14.15
C GLN A 132 -3.32 11.15 13.40
N GLY A 133 -3.13 12.07 12.44
CA GLY A 133 -4.24 12.63 11.67
C GLY A 133 -4.99 11.57 10.86
N LEU A 134 -4.25 10.65 10.22
CA LEU A 134 -4.84 9.51 9.54
C LEU A 134 -5.53 8.54 10.53
N ALA A 135 -4.90 8.25 11.67
CA ALA A 135 -5.47 7.39 12.70
C ALA A 135 -6.82 7.92 13.22
N ASP A 136 -6.91 9.23 13.47
CA ASP A 136 -8.12 9.91 13.92
C ASP A 136 -9.22 9.87 12.84
N GLY A 137 -8.84 10.07 11.57
CA GLY A 137 -9.73 9.93 10.42
C GLY A 137 -10.32 8.52 10.32
N LEU A 138 -9.47 7.50 10.38
CA LEU A 138 -9.87 6.09 10.36
C LEU A 138 -10.74 5.73 11.56
N ASN A 139 -10.36 6.13 12.77
CA ASN A 139 -11.13 5.86 13.99
C ASN A 139 -12.54 6.47 13.89
N LYS A 140 -12.65 7.69 13.35
CA LYS A 140 -13.94 8.34 13.14
C LYS A 140 -14.77 7.62 12.08
N LEU A 141 -14.17 7.24 10.95
CA LEU A 141 -14.86 6.49 9.90
C LEU A 141 -15.35 5.12 10.41
N VAL A 142 -14.49 4.38 11.12
CA VAL A 142 -14.82 3.09 11.74
C VAL A 142 -16.02 3.21 12.67
N ALA A 143 -16.03 4.22 13.54
CA ALA A 143 -17.11 4.44 14.49
C ALA A 143 -18.43 4.88 13.81
N GLN A 144 -18.35 5.73 12.78
CA GLN A 144 -19.52 6.26 12.08
C GLN A 144 -20.18 5.19 11.22
N GLU A 145 -19.39 4.41 10.50
CA GLU A 145 -19.89 3.42 9.54
C GLU A 145 -20.06 2.03 10.12
N GLY A 146 -19.53 1.78 11.33
CA GLY A 146 -19.56 0.47 11.97
C GLY A 146 -18.67 -0.54 11.24
N ILE A 147 -17.45 -0.15 10.88
CA ILE A 147 -16.47 -1.03 10.23
C ILE A 147 -15.98 -2.07 11.24
N ASP A 148 -16.05 -3.35 10.86
CA ASP A 148 -15.72 -4.47 11.73
C ASP A 148 -14.23 -4.81 11.75
N LEU A 149 -13.50 -4.53 10.67
CA LEU A 149 -12.07 -4.83 10.53
C LEU A 149 -11.40 -3.94 9.46
N ILE A 150 -10.09 -3.78 9.59
CA ILE A 150 -9.24 -3.08 8.62
C ILE A 150 -8.16 -4.00 8.08
N VAL A 151 -7.91 -3.94 6.78
CA VAL A 151 -6.78 -4.60 6.12
C VAL A 151 -5.95 -3.55 5.39
N GLY A 152 -4.71 -3.32 5.85
CA GLY A 152 -3.70 -2.61 5.06
C GLY A 152 -3.12 -3.56 4.02
N VAL A 153 -2.93 -3.12 2.79
CA VAL A 153 -2.36 -3.92 1.70
C VAL A 153 -1.25 -3.16 0.99
N ASP A 154 -0.26 -3.92 0.54
CA ASP A 154 0.96 -3.41 -0.07
C ASP A 154 1.52 -4.46 -1.06
N ILE A 155 2.29 -4.01 -2.05
CA ILE A 155 3.09 -4.86 -2.94
C ILE A 155 4.58 -4.71 -2.67
N GLY A 156 5.24 -5.82 -2.36
CA GLY A 156 6.69 -5.85 -2.21
C GLY A 156 7.14 -6.06 -0.77
N SER A 157 7.94 -5.14 -0.24
CA SER A 157 8.81 -5.41 0.92
C SER A 157 9.13 -4.21 1.82
N ASP A 158 8.83 -2.99 1.41
CA ASP A 158 9.27 -1.76 2.09
C ASP A 158 8.66 -1.58 3.49
N THR A 159 7.45 -2.07 3.76
CA THR A 159 6.90 -2.14 5.13
C THR A 159 7.72 -3.02 6.10
N PHE A 160 8.50 -3.99 5.60
CA PHE A 160 9.38 -4.86 6.43
C PHE A 160 10.72 -4.23 6.78
N PHE A 161 10.96 -3.02 6.31
CA PHE A 161 12.25 -2.39 6.36
C PHE A 161 12.60 -1.89 7.78
N ASP A 162 13.84 -2.16 8.24
CA ASP A 162 14.29 -1.90 9.62
C ASP A 162 15.44 -0.89 9.73
N GLY A 163 15.80 -0.25 8.61
CA GLY A 163 16.92 0.69 8.53
C GLY A 163 18.31 0.05 8.42
N LYS A 164 18.41 -1.28 8.39
CA LYS A 164 19.70 -2.02 8.34
C LYS A 164 19.85 -2.89 7.09
N ASN A 165 18.96 -2.75 6.13
CA ASN A 165 19.00 -3.47 4.87
C ASN A 165 20.25 -3.12 4.05
N THR A 166 20.67 -4.03 3.18
CA THR A 166 21.82 -3.76 2.30
C THR A 166 21.54 -2.64 1.31
N MET A 167 20.28 -2.46 0.94
CA MET A 167 19.77 -1.36 0.11
C MET A 167 18.78 -0.53 0.92
N PRO A 168 18.85 0.81 0.88
CA PRO A 168 17.82 1.64 1.47
C PRO A 168 16.47 1.41 0.78
N ALA A 169 15.39 1.32 1.55
CA ALA A 169 14.05 1.43 1.01
C ALA A 169 13.85 2.83 0.42
N LYS A 170 13.10 2.90 -0.67
CA LYS A 170 12.86 4.12 -1.44
C LYS A 170 11.40 4.57 -1.34
N THR A 171 10.49 3.74 -0.84
CA THR A 171 9.05 4.07 -0.74
C THR A 171 8.42 3.90 0.65
N SER A 172 9.24 3.64 1.68
CA SER A 172 8.73 3.25 3.00
C SER A 172 8.15 4.34 3.93
N LEU A 173 8.34 5.65 3.69
CA LEU A 173 7.77 6.68 4.60
C LEU A 173 6.24 6.61 4.57
N VAL A 174 5.66 6.50 3.38
CA VAL A 174 4.20 6.49 3.18
C VAL A 174 3.58 5.27 3.86
N ASP A 175 4.15 4.10 3.65
CA ASP A 175 3.84 2.85 4.36
C ASP A 175 3.89 3.03 5.86
N PHE A 176 4.92 3.68 6.37
CA PHE A 176 5.10 3.80 7.81
C PHE A 176 4.09 4.74 8.45
N ILE A 177 3.68 5.80 7.74
CA ILE A 177 2.59 6.68 8.19
C ILE A 177 1.28 5.89 8.23
N SER A 178 0.96 5.18 7.15
CA SER A 178 -0.25 4.37 7.01
C SER A 178 -0.33 3.25 8.04
N MET A 179 0.75 2.49 8.21
CA MET A 179 0.85 1.43 9.21
C MET A 179 0.78 2.00 10.62
N GLY A 180 1.48 3.10 10.91
CA GLY A 180 1.38 3.81 12.18
C GLY A 180 -0.07 4.17 12.52
N ALA A 181 -0.85 4.60 11.53
CA ALA A 181 -2.27 4.90 11.72
C ALA A 181 -3.15 3.65 11.92
N ILE A 182 -2.86 2.55 11.23
CA ILE A 182 -3.55 1.26 11.39
C ILE A 182 -3.32 0.68 12.79
N LEU A 183 -2.14 0.85 13.38
CA LEU A 183 -1.81 0.33 14.72
C LEU A 183 -2.69 0.90 15.84
N GLU A 184 -3.22 2.12 15.65
CA GLU A 184 -4.11 2.82 16.59
C GLU A 184 -5.58 2.33 16.55
N GLN A 185 -5.93 1.48 15.58
CA GLN A 185 -7.31 1.05 15.39
C GLN A 185 -7.71 0.02 16.44
N LYS A 186 -8.95 0.12 16.91
CA LYS A 186 -9.51 -0.75 17.97
C LYS A 186 -10.23 -1.98 17.42
N CYS A 187 -10.66 -1.92 16.16
CA CYS A 187 -11.17 -3.11 15.47
C CYS A 187 -10.00 -4.05 15.11
N PRO A 188 -10.26 -5.34 14.81
CA PRO A 188 -9.28 -6.23 14.21
C PRO A 188 -8.56 -5.58 13.01
N ILE A 189 -7.24 -5.69 13.01
CA ILE A 189 -6.36 -5.14 11.97
C ILE A 189 -5.48 -6.23 11.38
N PHE A 190 -5.25 -6.14 10.07
CA PHE A 190 -4.43 -7.06 9.31
C PHE A 190 -3.54 -6.28 8.34
N TYR A 191 -2.37 -6.82 8.04
CA TYR A 191 -1.51 -6.33 6.98
C TYR A 191 -1.29 -7.44 5.96
N GLY A 192 -1.62 -7.17 4.70
CA GLY A 192 -1.50 -8.09 3.58
C GLY A 192 -0.37 -7.67 2.64
N VAL A 193 0.53 -8.60 2.36
CA VAL A 193 1.66 -8.41 1.45
C VAL A 193 1.39 -9.20 0.19
N ALA A 194 1.23 -8.51 -0.93
CA ALA A 194 1.18 -9.12 -2.25
C ALA A 194 2.53 -8.99 -2.95
N GLY A 195 2.70 -9.75 -4.05
CA GLY A 195 3.89 -9.63 -4.90
C GLY A 195 5.18 -9.73 -4.09
N TYR A 196 5.38 -10.81 -3.33
CA TYR A 196 6.52 -10.99 -2.42
C TYR A 196 7.87 -10.60 -3.06
N GLY A 197 8.43 -9.45 -2.64
CA GLY A 197 9.67 -8.87 -3.16
C GLY A 197 9.59 -8.30 -4.58
N ALA A 198 8.40 -7.97 -5.08
CA ALA A 198 8.13 -7.52 -6.45
C ALA A 198 8.58 -6.08 -6.74
N ASP A 199 8.61 -5.22 -5.73
CA ASP A 199 9.07 -3.83 -5.77
C ASP A 199 10.59 -3.71 -6.10
N GLY A 200 11.36 -4.74 -5.75
CA GLY A 200 12.80 -4.79 -5.92
C GLY A 200 13.58 -3.99 -4.88
N GLU A 201 12.95 -3.61 -3.77
CA GLU A 201 13.59 -2.79 -2.73
C GLU A 201 14.40 -3.60 -1.72
N MET A 202 13.99 -4.86 -1.50
CA MET A 202 14.66 -5.77 -0.59
C MET A 202 15.07 -7.08 -1.30
N PRO A 203 16.34 -7.51 -1.21
CA PRO A 203 16.73 -8.84 -1.65
C PRO A 203 15.89 -9.92 -0.96
N LEU A 204 15.50 -10.96 -1.70
CA LEU A 204 14.62 -12.01 -1.16
C LEU A 204 15.16 -12.67 0.12
N ASP A 205 16.47 -12.89 0.22
CA ASP A 205 17.07 -13.49 1.42
C ASP A 205 16.91 -12.59 2.67
N GLU A 206 16.90 -11.27 2.48
CA GLU A 206 16.61 -10.32 3.57
C GLU A 206 15.12 -10.28 3.89
N LEU A 207 14.26 -10.26 2.86
CA LEU A 207 12.81 -10.30 3.06
C LEU A 207 12.38 -11.57 3.80
N ASP A 208 12.92 -12.73 3.42
CA ASP A 208 12.70 -14.01 4.08
C ASP A 208 13.08 -13.96 5.56
N GLU A 209 14.22 -13.33 5.87
CA GLU A 209 14.66 -13.15 7.25
C GLU A 209 13.71 -12.23 8.04
N ARG A 210 13.26 -11.12 7.45
CA ARG A 210 12.29 -10.20 8.09
C ARG A 210 10.94 -10.87 8.30
N VAL A 211 10.45 -11.60 7.31
CA VAL A 211 9.21 -12.37 7.42
C VAL A 211 9.35 -13.44 8.51
N GLN A 212 10.48 -14.16 8.55
CA GLN A 212 10.78 -15.14 9.59
C GLN A 212 10.68 -14.54 11.01
N ARG A 213 11.17 -13.31 11.24
CA ARG A 213 11.06 -12.63 12.55
C ARG A 213 9.60 -12.50 13.00
N VAL A 214 8.72 -12.06 12.09
CA VAL A 214 7.28 -11.90 12.36
C VAL A 214 6.62 -13.25 12.59
N MET A 215 6.89 -14.23 11.72
CA MET A 215 6.34 -15.58 11.84
C MET A 215 6.75 -16.26 13.14
N THR A 216 8.02 -16.15 13.54
CA THR A 216 8.55 -16.70 14.79
C THR A 216 7.87 -16.10 16.02
N ALA A 217 7.49 -14.82 15.93
CA ALA A 217 6.72 -14.13 16.96
C ALA A 217 5.20 -14.40 16.91
N GLY A 218 4.76 -15.36 16.10
CA GLY A 218 3.34 -15.71 15.96
C GLY A 218 2.52 -14.65 15.21
N GLY A 219 3.17 -13.81 14.41
CA GLY A 219 2.53 -12.74 13.66
C GLY A 219 1.98 -13.17 12.29
N TYR A 220 2.14 -14.42 11.87
CA TYR A 220 1.55 -14.92 10.62
C TYR A 220 0.07 -15.27 10.81
N LEU A 221 -0.79 -14.66 10.02
CA LEU A 221 -2.26 -14.74 10.13
C LEU A 221 -2.91 -15.39 8.90
N GLY A 222 -2.15 -16.20 8.16
CA GLY A 222 -2.64 -16.95 7.00
C GLY A 222 -2.29 -16.30 5.66
N ALA A 223 -2.85 -16.83 4.59
CA ALA A 223 -2.58 -16.40 3.23
C ALA A 223 -3.78 -16.62 2.31
N HIS A 224 -3.83 -15.85 1.21
CA HIS A 224 -4.79 -16.00 0.12
C HIS A 224 -4.05 -16.08 -1.21
N GLY A 225 -4.20 -17.20 -1.93
CA GLY A 225 -3.68 -17.32 -3.28
C GLY A 225 -4.58 -16.60 -4.27
N LEU A 226 -3.99 -15.86 -5.22
CA LEU A 226 -4.77 -15.16 -6.24
C LEU A 226 -5.62 -16.14 -7.04
N THR A 227 -6.94 -15.92 -7.05
CA THR A 227 -7.87 -16.68 -7.86
C THR A 227 -7.84 -16.20 -9.32
N GLN A 228 -8.38 -16.98 -10.24
CA GLN A 228 -8.49 -16.56 -11.64
C GLN A 228 -9.33 -15.29 -11.82
N GLY A 229 -10.33 -15.09 -10.96
CA GLY A 229 -11.12 -13.85 -10.96
C GLY A 229 -10.34 -12.66 -10.42
N ASP A 230 -9.47 -12.87 -9.43
CA ASP A 230 -8.57 -11.82 -8.92
C ASP A 230 -7.60 -11.39 -10.03
N VAL A 231 -6.99 -12.37 -10.72
CA VAL A 231 -6.07 -12.13 -11.84
C VAL A 231 -6.72 -11.31 -12.95
N ALA A 232 -7.97 -11.63 -13.34
CA ALA A 232 -8.66 -10.91 -14.41
C ALA A 232 -8.98 -9.46 -14.04
N GLU A 233 -9.40 -9.20 -12.80
CA GLU A 233 -9.72 -7.84 -12.34
C GLU A 233 -8.46 -7.00 -12.12
N MET A 234 -7.39 -7.59 -11.57
CA MET A 234 -6.10 -6.90 -11.44
C MET A 234 -5.48 -6.58 -12.80
N GLU A 235 -5.56 -7.50 -13.78
CA GLU A 235 -5.10 -7.24 -15.14
C GLU A 235 -5.86 -6.07 -15.77
N THR A 236 -7.20 -6.06 -15.67
CA THR A 236 -8.03 -4.95 -16.16
C THR A 236 -7.66 -3.62 -15.47
N ALA A 237 -7.44 -3.64 -14.16
CA ALA A 237 -7.03 -2.46 -13.41
C ALA A 237 -5.65 -1.94 -13.88
N CYS A 238 -4.68 -2.84 -14.08
CA CYS A 238 -3.34 -2.48 -14.57
C CYS A 238 -3.33 -1.98 -16.03
N GLU A 239 -4.29 -2.41 -16.86
CA GLU A 239 -4.47 -1.87 -18.21
C GLU A 239 -4.99 -0.43 -18.19
N LEU A 240 -5.83 -0.08 -17.21
CA LEU A 240 -6.38 1.27 -17.02
C LEU A 240 -5.40 2.21 -16.30
N TYR A 241 -4.63 1.68 -15.35
CA TYR A 241 -3.61 2.41 -14.62
C TYR A 241 -2.28 1.66 -14.69
N GLY A 242 -1.40 2.13 -15.57
CA GLY A 242 -0.16 1.45 -15.97
C GLY A 242 0.98 1.54 -14.97
N ASP A 243 0.74 1.25 -13.69
CA ASP A 243 1.79 1.13 -12.69
C ASP A 243 2.76 -0.02 -13.06
N PRO A 244 4.09 0.15 -12.93
CA PRO A 244 5.05 -0.88 -13.31
C PRO A 244 5.19 -2.04 -12.32
N VAL A 245 4.80 -1.87 -11.06
CA VAL A 245 4.98 -2.85 -9.96
C VAL A 245 3.74 -3.72 -9.81
N GLU A 246 2.56 -3.10 -9.78
CA GLU A 246 1.26 -3.77 -9.58
C GLU A 246 1.05 -5.03 -10.45
N PRO A 247 1.50 -5.08 -11.72
CA PRO A 247 1.27 -6.23 -12.58
C PRO A 247 1.98 -7.52 -12.14
N ILE A 248 3.01 -7.43 -11.31
CA ILE A 248 3.92 -8.56 -11.02
C ILE A 248 3.18 -9.68 -10.30
N SER A 249 2.27 -9.37 -9.38
CA SER A 249 1.56 -10.38 -8.59
C SER A 249 0.62 -11.24 -9.45
N TRP A 250 -0.19 -10.64 -10.32
CA TRP A 250 -1.08 -11.39 -11.21
C TRP A 250 -0.34 -12.07 -12.37
N ARG A 251 0.77 -11.49 -12.86
CA ARG A 251 1.64 -12.15 -13.86
C ARG A 251 2.30 -13.39 -13.26
N ALA A 252 2.75 -13.33 -12.01
CA ALA A 252 3.26 -14.50 -11.30
C ALA A 252 2.19 -15.61 -11.20
N ALA A 253 0.91 -15.25 -10.99
CA ALA A 253 -0.19 -16.21 -10.99
C ALA A 253 -0.44 -16.86 -12.36
N LYS A 254 -0.07 -16.18 -13.46
CA LYS A 254 -0.06 -16.74 -14.83
C LYS A 254 1.19 -17.56 -15.16
N GLY A 255 2.15 -17.65 -14.23
CA GLY A 255 3.38 -18.43 -14.38
C GLY A 255 4.58 -17.63 -14.89
N GLU A 256 4.49 -16.30 -14.94
CA GLU A 256 5.62 -15.45 -15.33
C GLU A 256 6.60 -15.31 -14.15
N HIS A 257 7.49 -16.29 -14.01
CA HIS A 257 8.50 -16.35 -12.94
C HIS A 257 9.91 -16.09 -13.46
N GLY A 258 10.85 -15.88 -12.54
CA GLY A 258 12.25 -15.65 -12.83
C GLY A 258 12.62 -14.17 -12.77
N TRP A 259 13.74 -13.82 -13.42
CA TRP A 259 14.23 -12.45 -13.41
C TRP A 259 13.43 -11.57 -14.36
N ASN A 260 12.77 -10.56 -13.80
CA ASN A 260 12.03 -9.55 -14.51
C ASN A 260 12.67 -8.19 -14.26
N ASN A 261 12.60 -7.31 -15.25
CA ASN A 261 12.99 -5.91 -15.05
C ASN A 261 11.73 -5.10 -14.74
N VAL A 262 11.68 -4.53 -13.55
CA VAL A 262 10.58 -3.70 -13.09
C VAL A 262 10.99 -2.25 -13.30
N TRP A 263 10.15 -1.44 -13.95
CA TRP A 263 10.47 -0.05 -14.25
C TRP A 263 10.29 0.87 -13.03
N THR A 264 10.95 0.51 -11.94
CA THR A 264 11.05 1.30 -10.72
C THR A 264 12.37 2.06 -10.68
N HIS A 265 12.37 3.22 -10.04
CA HIS A 265 13.55 3.91 -9.51
C HIS A 265 14.75 3.99 -10.46
N GLY A 266 14.67 4.93 -11.38
CA GLY A 266 15.74 5.23 -12.32
C GLY A 266 15.49 4.60 -13.69
N PRO A 267 16.33 4.95 -14.65
CA PRO A 267 15.95 4.85 -16.04
C PRO A 267 16.20 3.45 -16.61
N TRP A 268 16.84 2.52 -15.87
CA TRP A 268 17.11 1.14 -16.29
C TRP A 268 16.16 0.12 -15.63
N GLY A 269 15.32 0.57 -14.70
CA GLY A 269 14.53 -0.32 -13.84
C GLY A 269 15.37 -1.06 -12.79
N THR A 270 14.69 -1.92 -12.04
CA THR A 270 15.24 -2.79 -11.02
C THR A 270 15.03 -4.25 -11.43
N ALA A 271 16.09 -5.06 -11.38
CA ALA A 271 16.00 -6.48 -11.65
C ALA A 271 15.43 -7.21 -10.42
N VAL A 272 14.28 -7.87 -10.60
CA VAL A 272 13.55 -8.53 -9.53
C VAL A 272 13.39 -10.01 -9.85
N LYS A 273 13.64 -10.87 -8.85
CA LYS A 273 13.42 -12.31 -8.97
C LYS A 273 12.00 -12.65 -8.54
N VAL A 274 11.11 -12.80 -9.51
CA VAL A 274 9.72 -13.20 -9.28
C VAL A 274 9.65 -14.70 -9.01
N THR A 275 9.04 -15.07 -7.89
CA THR A 275 8.84 -16.47 -7.47
C THR A 275 7.34 -16.79 -7.42
N PRO A 276 6.93 -18.07 -7.33
CA PRO A 276 5.52 -18.42 -7.15
C PRO A 276 4.85 -17.76 -5.95
N LEU A 277 5.62 -17.37 -4.91
CA LEU A 277 5.09 -16.69 -3.73
C LEU A 277 4.54 -15.29 -4.06
N ALA A 278 4.98 -14.67 -5.16
CA ALA A 278 4.43 -13.39 -5.62
C ALA A 278 2.94 -13.47 -6.03
N ALA A 279 2.42 -14.68 -6.30
CA ALA A 279 1.01 -14.94 -6.59
C ALA A 279 0.16 -15.20 -5.33
N VAL A 280 0.73 -15.00 -4.15
CA VAL A 280 0.08 -15.27 -2.86
C VAL A 280 0.17 -14.01 -2.00
N MET A 281 -0.97 -13.62 -1.44
CA MET A 281 -1.01 -12.58 -0.42
C MET A 281 -0.79 -13.21 0.95
N LEU A 282 0.23 -12.78 1.67
CA LEU A 282 0.51 -13.21 3.04
C LEU A 282 -0.08 -12.20 4.02
N PHE A 283 -0.80 -12.66 5.03
CA PHE A 283 -1.37 -11.81 6.07
C PHE A 283 -0.56 -11.90 7.36
N PHE A 284 -0.30 -10.74 7.95
CA PHE A 284 0.42 -10.60 9.20
C PHE A 284 -0.34 -9.73 10.20
N ASP A 285 -0.02 -9.92 11.48
CA ASP A 285 -0.41 -9.02 12.56
C ASP A 285 0.43 -7.73 12.48
N PRO A 286 -0.20 -6.58 12.18
CA PRO A 286 0.51 -5.30 12.06
C PRO A 286 1.36 -4.96 13.29
N LYS A 287 0.87 -5.27 14.50
CA LYS A 287 1.57 -4.96 15.75
C LYS A 287 2.85 -5.78 15.88
N THR A 288 2.73 -7.09 15.63
CA THR A 288 3.90 -7.97 15.65
C THR A 288 4.91 -7.59 14.57
N LEU A 289 4.45 -7.23 13.37
CA LEU A 289 5.34 -6.76 12.30
C LEU A 289 6.12 -5.53 12.73
N ALA A 290 5.45 -4.48 13.20
CA ALA A 290 6.09 -3.24 13.61
C ALA A 290 7.09 -3.47 14.75
N GLU A 291 6.71 -4.25 15.77
CA GLU A 291 7.60 -4.55 16.91
C GLU A 291 8.85 -5.37 16.53
N LYS A 292 8.76 -6.24 15.52
CA LYS A 292 9.87 -7.15 15.14
C LYS A 292 10.73 -6.62 14.01
N ASN A 293 10.16 -5.82 13.12
CA ASN A 293 10.82 -5.40 11.90
C ASN A 293 10.95 -3.90 11.72
N SER A 294 10.13 -3.04 12.33
CA SER A 294 10.23 -1.61 12.03
C SER A 294 10.03 -0.73 13.24
N HIS A 295 11.16 -0.31 13.84
CA HIS A 295 11.13 0.79 14.81
C HIS A 295 10.70 2.11 14.16
N GLY A 296 10.84 2.24 12.84
CA GLY A 296 10.36 3.39 12.07
C GLY A 296 8.85 3.56 12.14
N ILE A 297 8.08 2.48 11.94
CA ILE A 297 6.60 2.50 12.08
C ILE A 297 6.22 2.95 13.49
N ILE A 298 6.83 2.36 14.52
CA ILE A 298 6.56 2.70 15.92
C ILE A 298 6.91 4.16 16.22
N ALA A 299 8.02 4.66 15.69
CA ALA A 299 8.43 6.04 15.90
C ALA A 299 7.51 7.03 15.18
N ILE A 300 7.10 6.73 13.94
CA ILE A 300 6.24 7.60 13.11
C ILE A 300 4.82 7.71 13.65
N GLN A 301 4.34 6.72 14.41
CA GLN A 301 3.00 6.71 15.01
C GLN A 301 2.70 8.01 15.80
N ARG A 302 3.72 8.67 16.37
CA ARG A 302 3.56 9.94 17.09
C ARG A 302 3.46 11.18 16.20
N SER A 303 3.66 11.07 14.89
CA SER A 303 3.66 12.22 13.99
C SER A 303 2.26 12.85 13.83
N THR A 304 2.20 14.17 13.91
CA THR A 304 0.98 14.99 13.76
C THR A 304 0.95 15.79 12.46
N SER A 305 1.97 15.63 11.63
CA SER A 305 2.05 16.20 10.29
C SER A 305 2.99 15.39 9.42
N LEU A 306 2.85 15.53 8.09
CA LEU A 306 3.82 14.95 7.14
C LEU A 306 5.25 15.43 7.42
N ALA A 307 5.43 16.71 7.74
CA ALA A 307 6.76 17.28 8.03
C ALA A 307 7.40 16.67 9.29
N GLU A 308 6.60 16.36 10.31
CA GLU A 308 7.07 15.67 11.50
C GLU A 308 7.40 14.20 11.20
N ALA A 309 6.58 13.51 10.40
CA ALA A 309 6.84 12.15 9.96
C ALA A 309 8.18 12.06 9.19
N GLU A 310 8.41 12.99 8.25
CA GLU A 310 9.68 13.11 7.51
C GLU A 310 10.90 13.32 8.44
N ALA A 311 10.74 14.15 9.47
CA ALA A 311 11.80 14.41 10.44
C ALA A 311 12.13 13.16 11.26
N ILE A 312 11.10 12.47 11.78
CA ILE A 312 11.25 11.22 12.52
C ILE A 312 11.90 10.14 11.64
N PHE A 313 11.42 9.99 10.40
CA PHE A 313 11.96 9.02 9.45
C PHE A 313 13.47 9.24 9.22
N LYS A 314 13.86 10.50 9.04
CA LYS A 314 15.27 10.86 8.89
C LYS A 314 16.09 10.62 10.16
N GLU A 315 15.57 10.98 11.31
CA GLU A 315 16.31 10.91 12.58
C GLU A 315 16.45 9.47 13.10
N GLU A 316 15.39 8.68 13.01
CA GLU A 316 15.32 7.33 13.59
C GLU A 316 15.78 6.23 12.62
N LEU A 317 15.62 6.42 11.31
CA LEU A 317 16.05 5.45 10.28
C LEU A 317 17.28 5.89 9.48
N SER A 318 17.78 7.11 9.72
CA SER A 318 18.89 7.70 8.95
C SER A 318 18.63 7.69 7.44
N GLN A 319 17.37 7.88 7.04
CA GLN A 319 16.94 7.83 5.65
C GLN A 319 16.44 9.16 5.11
N TYR A 320 16.48 9.25 3.78
CA TYR A 320 15.94 10.39 3.08
C TYR A 320 14.48 10.11 2.74
N PRO A 321 13.52 10.92 3.22
CA PRO A 321 12.11 10.70 2.95
C PRO A 321 11.80 10.88 1.45
N GLU A 322 11.10 9.92 0.85
CA GLU A 322 10.80 9.93 -0.58
C GLU A 322 9.93 11.12 -0.98
N SER A 323 9.10 11.64 -0.07
CA SER A 323 8.33 12.88 -0.23
C SER A 323 9.17 14.12 -0.54
N LYS A 324 10.50 14.07 -0.34
CA LYS A 324 11.44 15.16 -0.65
C LYS A 324 12.22 14.94 -1.94
N LEU A 325 12.04 13.79 -2.61
CA LEU A 325 12.67 13.53 -3.89
C LEU A 325 12.04 14.37 -4.99
N HIS A 326 12.84 14.75 -5.99
CA HIS A 326 12.30 15.43 -7.16
C HIS A 326 11.36 14.46 -7.90
N PRO A 327 10.14 14.86 -8.29
CA PRO A 327 9.15 13.91 -8.81
C PRO A 327 9.63 13.12 -10.02
N THR A 328 10.33 13.77 -10.94
CA THR A 328 10.90 13.13 -12.15
C THR A 328 12.34 13.55 -12.41
N ILE A 329 13.15 12.65 -12.96
CA ILE A 329 14.50 12.96 -13.42
C ILE A 329 14.64 12.54 -14.88
N GLU A 330 15.07 13.47 -15.74
CA GLU A 330 15.54 13.17 -17.10
C GLU A 330 17.05 12.86 -17.04
N PHE A 331 17.43 11.62 -17.34
CA PHE A 331 18.82 11.15 -17.22
C PHE A 331 19.68 11.50 -18.44
N PHE A 332 19.06 11.88 -19.55
CA PHE A 332 19.74 12.24 -20.79
C PHE A 332 19.32 13.62 -21.25
N GLN A 333 20.29 14.37 -21.79
CA GLN A 333 20.00 15.63 -22.46
C GLN A 333 19.30 15.34 -23.78
N LYS A 334 18.25 16.11 -24.09
CA LYS A 334 17.66 16.14 -25.43
C LYS A 334 18.68 16.79 -26.37
N GLU A 335 19.13 16.05 -27.38
CA GLU A 335 19.98 16.57 -28.46
C GLU A 335 19.27 17.69 -29.25
#